data_AF-A0A9P5YRR1-F1
#
_entry.id   AF-A0A9P5YRR1-F1
#
_cell.length_a   1.000
_cell.length_b   1.000
_cell.length_c   1.000
_cell.angle_alpha   90.00
_cell.angle_beta   90.00
_cell.angle_gamma   90.00
#
_symmetry.space_group_name_H-M   'P 1'
#
loop_
_entity.id
_entity.type
_entity.pdbx_description
1 polymer ?
#
loop_
_entity_poly.entity_id
_entity_poly.type
_entity_poly.pdbx_seq_one_letter_code
_entity_poly.pdbx_strand_id
1 'polypeptide(L)' 'FIVLAPTETAAALLNGSTYHFALEIRMNDNKEGSMQENKADTIYELKFKLSGVDYIFIDEVSMIAYYELYSISARL' A
#
# COMPACT_ATOMS: atom_id res chain seq x y z
N PHE A 1 2.78 7.80 -12.95
CA PHE A 1 3.39 6.66 -12.23
C PHE A 1 3.57 7.04 -10.76
N ILE A 2 3.69 6.06 -9.87
CA ILE A 2 4.02 6.29 -8.46
C ILE A 2 5.22 5.42 -8.07
N VAL A 3 5.95 5.82 -7.03
CA VAL A 3 7.11 5.09 -6.52
C VAL A 3 6.84 4.73 -5.06
N LEU A 4 6.98 3.45 -4.76
CA LEU A 4 6.72 2.86 -3.46
C LEU A 4 7.98 2.19 -2.92
N ALA A 5 8.08 2.07 -1.60
CA ALA A 5 9.11 1.27 -0.95
C ALA A 5 8.57 0.61 0.33
N PRO A 6 9.22 -0.44 0.86
CA PRO A 6 8.86 -1.08 2.14
C PRO A 6 9.14 -0.22 3.36
N THR A 7 10.15 0.64 3.31
CA THR A 7 10.60 1.46 4.44
C THR A 7 10.45 2.94 4.14
N GLU A 8 10.21 3.74 5.18
CA GLU A 8 10.12 5.20 5.04
C GLU A 8 11.44 5.79 4.53
N THR A 9 12.57 5.22 4.91
CA THR A 9 13.89 5.69 4.46
C THR A 9 14.09 5.48 2.97
N ALA A 10 13.78 4.29 2.44
CA ALA A 10 13.88 4.03 1.00
C ALA A 10 12.86 4.88 0.20
N ALA A 11 11.64 5.01 0.72
CA ALA A 11 10.62 5.87 0.10
C ALA A 11 11.06 7.33 0.04
N ALA A 12 11.62 7.87 1.13
CA ALA A 12 12.09 9.25 1.21
C ALA A 12 13.22 9.55 0.22
N LEU A 13 14.13 8.60 -0.02
CA LEU A 13 15.22 8.76 -0.99
C LEU A 13 14.71 8.89 -2.43
N LEU A 14 13.58 8.26 -2.74
CA LEU A 14 12.95 8.29 -4.06
C LEU A 14 11.81 9.31 -4.17
N ASN A 15 11.64 10.16 -3.15
CA ASN A 15 10.53 11.12 -3.07
C ASN A 15 9.15 10.43 -3.23
N GLY A 16 9.07 9.17 -2.79
CA GLY A 16 7.91 8.30 -2.86
C GLY A 16 7.25 8.10 -1.50
N SER A 17 6.45 7.04 -1.39
CA SER A 17 5.74 6.67 -0.15
C SER A 17 5.89 5.19 0.16
N THR A 18 5.58 4.79 1.39
CA THR A 18 5.57 3.36 1.71
C THR A 18 4.36 2.69 1.06
N TYR A 19 4.49 1.43 0.61
CA TYR A 19 3.34 0.73 0.05
C TYR A 19 2.22 0.52 1.08
N HIS A 20 2.54 0.44 2.37
CA HIS A 20 1.56 0.35 3.45
C HIS A 20 0.64 1.56 3.46
N PHE A 21 1.22 2.76 3.38
CA PHE A 21 0.48 4.01 3.36
C PHE A 21 -0.24 4.21 2.02
N ALA A 22 0.47 4.05 0.90
CA ALA A 22 -0.06 4.35 -0.42
C ALA A 22 -1.21 3.42 -0.85
N LEU A 23 -1.21 2.16 -0.40
CA LEU A 23 -2.23 1.17 -0.74
C LEU A 23 -3.18 0.89 0.43
N GLU A 24 -3.09 1.69 1.50
CA GLU A 24 -3.91 1.58 2.70
C GLU A 24 -3.92 0.14 3.29
N ILE A 25 -2.77 -0.52 3.22
CA ILE A 25 -2.56 -1.86 3.77
C ILE A 25 -2.31 -1.73 5.26
N ARG A 26 -3.33 -2.03 6.04
CA ARG A 26 -3.21 -2.18 7.48
C ARG A 26 -2.45 -3.47 7.78
N MET A 27 -1.28 -3.34 8.40
CA MET A 27 -0.62 -4.46 9.07
C MET A 27 -1.61 -5.03 10.08
N ASN A 28 -1.86 -6.33 10.00
CA ASN A 28 -2.87 -7.01 10.81
C ASN A 28 -2.35 -7.15 12.25
N ASP A 29 -2.24 -6.03 12.97
CA ASP A 29 -2.16 -6.08 14.43
C ASP A 29 -3.49 -6.64 14.90
N ASN A 30 -3.44 -7.80 15.56
CA ASN A 30 -4.56 -8.48 16.20
C ASN A 30 -5.21 -7.58 17.28
N LYS A 31 -5.91 -6.53 16.87
CA LYS A 31 -6.83 -5.76 17.69
C LYS A 31 -8.22 -5.89 17.10
N GLU A 32 -8.83 -7.01 17.48
CA GLU A 32 -10.29 -7.16 17.55
C GLU A 32 -10.88 -5.96 18.32
N GLY A 33 -11.22 -4.86 17.65
CA GLY A 33 -11.85 -3.75 18.38
C GLY A 33 -12.04 -2.40 17.69
N SER A 34 -11.33 -2.06 16.62
CA SER A 34 -11.54 -0.75 15.97
C SER A 34 -12.34 -0.91 14.68
N MET A 35 -13.63 -0.59 14.78
CA MET A 35 -14.50 -0.02 13.75
C MET A 35 -14.28 -0.58 12.34
N GLN A 36 -15.19 -1.47 11.91
CA GLN A 36 -15.36 -1.82 10.49
C GLN A 36 -15.72 -0.56 9.71
N GLU A 37 -14.72 0.26 9.37
CA GLU A 37 -14.80 1.10 8.19
C GLU A 37 -15.07 0.15 7.02
N ASN A 38 -16.12 0.42 6.26
CA ASN A 38 -16.54 -0.41 5.13
C ASN A 38 -15.34 -0.58 4.19
N LYS A 39 -14.73 -1.76 4.18
CA LYS A 39 -13.58 -2.08 3.30
C LYS A 39 -13.84 -1.71 1.84
N ALA A 40 -15.10 -1.75 1.40
CA ALA A 40 -15.52 -1.34 0.05
C ALA A 40 -15.33 0.16 -0.21
N ASP A 41 -15.67 1.02 0.75
CA ASP A 41 -15.55 2.48 0.63
C ASP A 41 -14.06 2.88 0.56
N THR A 42 -13.22 2.24 1.38
CA THR A 42 -11.77 2.40 1.39
C THR A 42 -11.12 1.98 0.06
N ILE A 43 -11.54 0.85 -0.52
CA ILE A 43 -11.01 0.39 -1.82
C ILE A 43 -11.44 1.33 -2.96
N TYR A 44 -12.67 1.83 -2.93
CA TYR A 44 -13.14 2.77 -3.94
C TYR A 44 -12.35 4.08 -3.90
N GLU A 45 -12.11 4.62 -2.71
CA GLU A 45 -11.28 5.80 -2.51
C GLU A 45 -9.84 5.58 -2.99
N LEU A 46 -9.24 4.41 -2.67
CA LEU A 46 -7.92 4.05 -3.15
C LEU A 46 -7.87 3.95 -4.68
N LYS A 47 -8.85 3.30 -5.31
CA LYS A 47 -8.95 3.22 -6.78
C LYS A 47 -9.12 4.59 -7.41
N PHE A 48 -9.85 5.50 -6.77
CA PHE A 48 -9.95 6.88 -7.21
C PHE A 48 -8.60 7.61 -7.13
N LYS A 49 -7.84 7.45 -6.02
CA LYS A 49 -6.48 8.00 -5.87
C LYS A 49 -5.48 7.44 -6.88
N LEU A 50 -5.64 6.17 -7.26
CA LEU A 50 -4.82 5.50 -8.28
C LEU A 50 -5.32 5.74 -9.71
N SER A 51 -6.42 6.47 -9.90
CA SER A 51 -6.96 6.79 -11.22
C SER A 51 -5.94 7.59 -12.05
N GLY A 52 -5.57 7.07 -13.23
CA GLY A 52 -4.54 7.66 -14.08
C GLY A 52 -3.10 7.26 -13.75
N VAL A 53 -2.90 6.31 -12.83
CA VAL A 53 -1.58 5.72 -12.56
C VAL A 53 -1.39 4.46 -13.43
N ASP A 54 -0.63 4.60 -14.52
CA ASP A 54 -0.35 3.46 -15.42
C ASP A 54 0.75 2.52 -14.89
N TYR A 55 1.63 3.03 -14.03
CA TYR A 55 2.80 2.31 -13.53
C TYR A 55 3.04 2.56 -12.04
N ILE A 56 3.36 1.49 -11.33
CA ILE A 56 3.81 1.47 -9.94
C ILE A 56 5.23 0.91 -9.93
N PHE A 57 6.19 1.70 -9.47
CA PHE A 57 7.56 1.25 -9.22
C PHE A 57 7.69 0.93 -7.74
N ILE A 58 8.29 -0.20 -7.42
CA ILE A 58 8.54 -0.61 -6.04
C ILE A 58 10.04 -0.83 -5.89
N ASP A 59 10.66 -0.08 -4.99
CA ASP A 59 12.06 -0.22 -4.62
C ASP A 59 12.23 -1.17 -3.43
N GLU A 60 13.45 -1.69 -3.24
CA GLU A 60 13.82 -2.60 -2.14
C GLU A 60 12.89 -3.83 -2.04
N VAL A 61 12.50 -4.39 -3.19
CA VAL A 61 11.57 -5.55 -3.28
C VAL A 61 12.04 -6.77 -2.48
N SER A 62 13.33 -6.89 -2.21
CA SER A 62 13.91 -7.94 -1.35
C SER A 62 13.43 -7.86 0.10
N MET A 63 12.94 -6.72 0.55
CA MET A 63 12.40 -6.53 1.90
C MET A 63 10.89 -6.79 2.00
N ILE A 64 10.22 -7.08 0.87
CA ILE A 64 8.78 -7.33 0.84
C ILE A 64 8.52 -8.82 1.04
N ALA A 65 7.76 -9.17 2.07
CA ALA A 65 7.41 -10.56 2.30
C ALA A 65 6.38 -11.06 1.26
N TYR A 66 6.41 -12.36 0.96
CA TYR A 66 5.51 -12.97 -0.02
C TYR A 66 4.01 -12.71 0.28
N TYR A 67 3.61 -12.75 1.55
CA TYR A 67 2.22 -12.49 1.95
C TYR A 67 1.81 -11.01 1.79
N GLU A 68 2.77 -10.09 1.79
CA GLU A 68 2.52 -8.68 1.55
C GLU A 68 2.28 -8.41 0.06
N LEU A 69 2.93 -9.15 -0.84
CA LEU A 69 2.62 -9.09 -2.28
C LEU A 69 1.16 -9.45 -2.58
N TYR A 70 0.61 -10.45 -1.88
CA TYR A 70 -0.82 -10.76 -1.97
C TYR A 70 -1.68 -9.59 -1.51
N SER A 71 -1.29 -8.93 -0.43
CA SER A 71 -2.01 -7.78 0.13
C SER A 71 -1.96 -6.56 -0.79
N ILE A 72 -0.80 -6.33 -1.43
CA ILE A 72 -0.61 -5.34 -2.49
C ILE A 72 -1.53 -5.66 -3.68
N SER A 73 -1.49 -6.91 -4.17
CA SER A 73 -2.33 -7.33 -5.30
C SER A 73 -3.83 -7.21 -5.02
N ALA A 74 -4.27 -7.43 -3.78
CA ALA A 74 -5.68 -7.31 -3.40
C ALA A 74 -6.19 -5.85 -3.35
N ARG A 75 -5.28 -4.87 -3.34
CA ARG A 75 -5.59 -3.43 -3.25
C ARG A 75 -5.53 -2.70 -4.59
N LEU A 76 -4.96 -3.32 -5.62
CA LEU A 76 -4.90 -2.81 -6.99
C LEU A 76 -6.15 -3.23 -7.78
#